data_AF-A0A1F6T939-F1
#
_entry.id   AF-A0A1F6T939-F1
#
_cell.length_a   1.000
_cell.length_b   1.000
_cell.length_c   1.000
_cell.angle_alpha   90.00
_cell.angle_beta   90.00
_cell.angle_gamma   90.00
#
_symmetry.space_group_name_H-M   'P 1'
#
loop_
_entity.id
_entity.type
_entity.pdbx_description
1 polymer ?
#
loop_
_entity_poly.entity_id
_entity_poly.type
_entity_poly.pdbx_seq_one_letter_code
_entity_poly.pdbx_strand_id
1 'polypeptide(L)'
;MRYAVIIDLDYVNNPYEVCKAIWVTIRDEMLKQGFYPDGRRFVISAPKDEACRRARAAMELVEARLEHLEKCLPNYLKTFYGFRLDCVVSLLVASADDIQVQEPEQ
;
A
#
# COMPACT_ATOMS: atom_id res chain seq x y z
N MET A 1 -7.87 13.73 4.16
CA MET A 1 -6.67 13.57 3.31
C MET A 1 -6.43 12.08 3.11
N ARG A 2 -6.08 11.64 1.89
CA ARG A 2 -5.84 10.23 1.59
C ARG A 2 -4.34 9.94 1.51
N TYR A 3 -3.89 8.93 2.23
CA TYR A 3 -2.50 8.48 2.23
C TYR A 3 -2.44 7.05 1.72
N ALA A 4 -1.43 6.75 0.92
CA ALA A 4 -1.21 5.44 0.34
C ALA A 4 0.12 4.86 0.81
N VAL A 5 0.17 3.54 0.91
CA VAL A 5 1.34 2.75 1.28
C VAL A 5 1.53 1.65 0.24
N ILE A 6 2.76 1.47 -0.21
CA ILE A 6 3.20 0.36 -1.05
C ILE A 6 4.05 -0.57 -0.20
N ILE A 7 3.78 -1.87 -0.34
CA ILE A 7 4.54 -2.95 0.28
C ILE A 7 4.80 -3.97 -0.82
N ASP A 8 6.06 -4.22 -1.16
CA ASP A 8 6.44 -5.31 -2.07
C ASP A 8 7.29 -6.35 -1.33
N LEU A 9 7.03 -7.62 -1.62
CA LEU A 9 7.87 -8.73 -1.17
C LEU A 9 8.93 -9.08 -2.22
N ASP A 10 10.06 -9.60 -1.78
CA ASP A 10 11.14 -10.05 -2.64
C ASP A 10 10.92 -11.48 -3.13
N TYR A 11 10.12 -11.61 -4.18
CA TYR A 11 9.87 -12.87 -4.89
C TYR A 11 11.07 -13.37 -5.71
N VAL A 12 12.14 -12.59 -5.85
CA VAL A 12 13.34 -13.01 -6.61
C VAL A 12 14.19 -13.93 -5.75
N ASN A 13 14.39 -13.55 -4.49
CA ASN A 13 15.27 -14.29 -3.57
C ASN A 13 14.52 -15.25 -2.64
N ASN A 14 13.19 -15.25 -2.66
CA ASN A 14 12.38 -16.06 -1.74
C ASN A 14 11.35 -16.93 -2.48
N PRO A 15 11.01 -18.13 -1.95
CA PRO A 15 10.01 -18.99 -2.53
C PRO A 15 8.62 -18.33 -2.59
N TYR A 16 7.93 -18.49 -3.72
CA TYR A 16 6.62 -17.87 -3.96
C TYR A 16 5.60 -18.20 -2.86
N GLU A 17 5.49 -19.46 -2.44
CA GLU A 17 4.52 -19.88 -1.43
C GLU A 17 4.78 -19.23 -0.06
N VAL A 18 6.05 -18.98 0.28
CA VAL A 18 6.42 -18.27 1.51
C VAL A 18 5.99 -16.81 1.43
N CYS A 19 6.34 -16.13 0.33
CA CYS A 19 5.94 -14.74 0.12
C CYS A 19 4.41 -14.59 0.08
N LYS A 20 3.69 -15.53 -0.55
CA LYS A 20 2.23 -15.53 -0.58
C LYS A 20 1.62 -15.64 0.82
N ALA A 21 2.14 -16.51 1.67
CA ALA A 21 1.67 -16.64 3.05
C ALA A 21 1.94 -15.37 3.88
N ILE A 22 3.11 -14.77 3.72
CA ILE A 22 3.47 -13.49 4.35
C ILE A 22 2.54 -12.37 3.85
N TRP A 23 2.30 -12.31 2.54
CA TRP A 23 1.43 -11.30 1.94
C TRP A 23 0.00 -11.34 2.47
N VAL A 24 -0.56 -12.53 2.66
CA VAL A 24 -1.89 -12.69 3.28
C VAL A 24 -1.91 -12.07 4.68
N THR A 25 -0.87 -12.31 5.46
CA THR A 25 -0.75 -11.77 6.83
C THR A 25 -0.60 -10.24 6.81
N ILE A 26 0.24 -9.70 5.93
CA ILE A 26 0.40 -8.25 5.73
C ILE A 26 -0.93 -7.61 5.37
N ARG A 27 -1.62 -8.16 4.37
CA ARG A 27 -2.92 -7.64 3.91
C ARG A 27 -3.92 -7.60 5.06
N ASP A 28 -4.04 -8.68 5.81
CA ASP A 28 -5.02 -8.79 6.89
C ASP A 28 -4.72 -7.80 8.04
N GLU A 29 -3.44 -7.56 8.37
CA GLU A 29 -3.06 -6.54 9.37
C GLU A 29 -3.27 -5.11 8.86
N MET A 30 -2.96 -4.83 7.59
CA MET A 30 -3.24 -3.53 6.99
C MET A 30 -4.74 -3.20 7.02
N LEU A 31 -5.59 -4.18 6.71
CA LEU A 31 -7.05 -4.04 6.81
C LEU A 31 -7.50 -3.71 8.24
N LYS A 32 -6.97 -4.41 9.26
CA LYS A 32 -7.29 -4.15 10.67
C LYS A 32 -6.87 -2.75 11.13
N GLN A 33 -5.82 -2.20 10.54
CA GLN A 33 -5.36 -0.82 10.81
C GLN A 33 -6.21 0.26 10.11
N GLY A 34 -7.21 -0.15 9.30
CA GLY A 34 -8.13 0.74 8.60
C GLY A 34 -7.68 1.12 7.19
N PHE A 35 -6.69 0.44 6.64
CA PHE A 35 -6.38 0.56 5.22
C PHE A 35 -7.34 -0.29 4.39
N TYR A 36 -7.50 0.06 3.12
CA TYR A 36 -8.18 -0.76 2.12
C TYR A 36 -7.29 -0.91 0.87
N PRO A 37 -7.41 -2.03 0.13
CA PRO A 37 -6.64 -2.24 -1.09
C PRO A 37 -7.15 -1.38 -2.25
N ASP A 38 -6.21 -0.78 -2.99
CA ASP A 38 -6.43 -0.02 -4.21
C ASP A 38 -5.31 -0.36 -5.22
N GLY A 39 -5.54 -1.41 -6.01
CA GLY A 39 -4.53 -2.01 -6.87
C GLY A 39 -3.38 -2.57 -6.05
N ARG A 40 -2.17 -2.03 -6.26
CA ARG A 40 -0.96 -2.41 -5.49
C ARG A 40 -0.78 -1.63 -4.18
N ARG A 41 -1.70 -0.71 -3.88
CA ARG A 41 -1.60 0.22 -2.75
C ARG A 41 -2.54 -0.20 -1.63
N PHE A 42 -2.14 0.12 -0.41
CA PHE A 42 -3.03 0.22 0.73
C PHE A 42 -3.33 1.69 1.00
N VAL A 43 -4.61 2.06 1.03
CA VAL A 43 -5.05 3.46 1.17
C VAL A 43 -5.80 3.65 2.48
N ILE A 44 -5.62 4.80 3.12
CA ILE A 44 -6.34 5.21 4.33
C ILE A 44 -6.75 6.68 4.23
N SER A 45 -7.89 7.03 4.81
CA SER A 45 -8.32 8.42 5.00
C SER A 45 -7.85 8.93 6.37
N ALA A 46 -6.56 9.20 6.50
CA ALA A 46 -5.93 9.72 7.70
C ALA A 46 -4.79 10.70 7.37
N PRO A 47 -4.40 11.59 8.30
CA PRO A 47 -3.19 12.40 8.16
C PRO A 47 -1.94 11.52 8.00
N LYS A 48 -0.90 12.05 7.35
CA LYS A 48 0.38 11.35 7.09
C LYS A 48 0.92 10.64 8.31
N ASP A 49 1.07 11.35 9.43
CA ASP A 49 1.75 10.81 10.61
C ASP A 49 0.96 9.65 11.24
N GLU A 50 -0.36 9.76 11.26
CA GLU A 50 -1.24 8.69 11.72
C GLU A 50 -1.22 7.50 10.76
N ALA A 51 -1.28 7.73 9.44
CA ALA A 51 -1.19 6.68 8.44
C ALA A 51 0.14 5.93 8.53
N CYS A 52 1.27 6.63 8.63
CA CYS A 52 2.59 6.03 8.80
C CYS A 52 2.68 5.21 10.09
N ARG A 53 2.17 5.74 11.21
CA ARG A 53 2.16 5.02 12.50
C ARG A 53 1.34 3.73 12.41
N ARG A 54 0.15 3.79 11.82
CA ARG A 54 -0.73 2.62 11.62
C ARG A 54 -0.10 1.58 10.70
N ALA A 55 0.54 2.00 9.61
CA ALA A 55 1.23 1.08 8.70
C ALA A 55 2.43 0.39 9.39
N ARG A 56 3.23 1.11 10.18
CA ARG A 56 4.32 0.51 10.96
C ARG A 56 3.80 -0.48 12.00
N ALA A 57 2.73 -0.12 12.72
CA ALA A 57 2.08 -1.01 13.67
C ALA A 57 1.56 -2.31 13.00
N ALA A 58 1.03 -2.24 11.77
CA ALA A 58 0.69 -3.45 11.01
C ALA A 58 1.93 -4.33 10.78
N MET A 59 3.04 -3.74 10.34
CA MET A 59 4.27 -4.48 10.03
C MET A 59 4.90 -5.09 11.29
N GLU A 60 4.90 -4.39 12.42
CA GLU A 60 5.35 -4.91 13.72
C GLU A 60 4.51 -6.13 14.15
N LEU A 61 3.19 -6.10 13.95
CA LEU A 61 2.32 -7.24 14.23
C LEU A 61 2.56 -8.43 13.28
N VAL A 62 2.88 -8.16 12.02
CA VAL A 62 3.27 -9.19 11.06
C VAL A 62 4.59 -9.83 11.49
N GLU A 63 5.59 -9.01 11.85
CA GLU A 63 6.90 -9.48 12.28
C GLU A 63 6.80 -10.35 13.54
N ALA A 64 6.08 -9.90 14.56
CA ALA A 64 5.84 -10.67 15.78
C ALA A 64 5.24 -12.06 15.50
N ARG A 65 4.33 -12.18 14.52
CA ARG A 65 3.76 -13.47 14.10
C ARG A 65 4.75 -14.35 13.34
N LEU A 66 5.67 -13.74 12.60
CA LEU A 66 6.70 -14.46 11.84
C LEU A 66 7.87 -14.91 12.70
N GLU A 67 8.21 -14.18 13.76
CA GLU A 67 9.21 -14.59 14.75
C GLU A 67 8.85 -15.93 15.40
N HIS A 68 7.54 -16.17 15.63
CA HIS A 68 7.04 -17.45 16.13
C HIS A 68 7.29 -18.61 15.15
N LEU A 69 7.61 -18.32 13.90
CA LEU A 69 7.91 -19.26 12.82
C LEU A 69 9.39 -19.22 12.40
N GLU A 70 10.26 -18.61 13.21
CA GLU A 70 11.69 -18.39 12.93
C GLU A 70 11.96 -17.63 11.61
N LYS A 71 11.02 -16.78 11.18
CA LYS A 71 11.13 -15.97 9.97
C LYS A 71 11.30 -14.50 10.32
N CYS A 72 12.27 -13.84 9.70
CA CYS A 72 12.49 -12.39 9.84
C CYS A 72 11.83 -11.64 8.68
N LEU A 73 10.80 -10.82 8.96
CA LEU A 73 10.06 -10.05 7.96
C LEU A 73 10.95 -9.18 7.04
N PRO A 74 12.01 -8.50 7.55
CA PRO A 74 12.88 -7.67 6.71
C PRO A 74 13.55 -8.42 5.56
N ASN A 75 13.82 -9.72 5.69
CA ASN A 75 14.46 -10.54 4.65
C ASN A 75 13.53 -10.82 3.45
N TYR A 76 12.23 -10.60 3.63
CA TYR A 76 11.22 -10.80 2.60
C TYR A 76 10.72 -9.50 1.99
N LEU A 77 11.09 -8.34 2.52
CA LEU A 77 10.63 -7.04 2.03
C LEU A 77 11.56 -6.49 0.95
N LYS A 78 10.98 -6.09 -0.17
CA LYS A 78 11.67 -5.38 -1.25
C LYS A 78 11.46 -3.88 -1.15
N THR A 79 10.23 -3.44 -0.92
CA THR A 79 9.89 -2.02 -0.78
C THR A 79 8.86 -1.82 0.32
N PHE A 80 8.99 -0.72 1.05
CA PHE A 80 7.98 -0.26 1.99
C PHE A 80 8.05 1.27 2.10
N TYR A 81 7.09 1.95 1.49
CA TYR A 81 7.04 3.41 1.49
C TYR A 81 5.61 3.93 1.37
N GLY A 82 5.40 5.19 1.75
CA GLY A 82 4.10 5.84 1.66
C GLY A 82 4.17 7.21 1.02
N PHE A 83 3.04 7.65 0.49
CA PHE A 83 2.90 8.94 -0.20
C PHE A 83 1.47 9.47 -0.06
N ARG A 84 1.32 10.78 -0.23
CA ARG A 84 -0.01 11.39 -0.29
C ARG A 84 -0.60 11.20 -1.69
N LEU A 85 -1.87 10.82 -1.76
CA LEU A 85 -2.54 10.52 -3.03
C LEU A 85 -2.79 11.75 -3.90
N ASP A 86 -2.78 12.95 -3.33
CA ASP A 86 -2.89 14.21 -4.08
C ASP A 86 -1.65 14.53 -4.92
N CYS A 87 -0.53 13.84 -4.68
CA CYS A 87 0.66 13.94 -5.52
C CYS A 87 0.66 12.94 -6.69
N VAL A 88 -0.41 12.15 -6.87
CA VAL A 88 -0.52 11.15 -7.94
C VAL A 88 -1.39 11.67 -9.07
N VAL A 89 -0.82 11.75 -10.27
CA VAL A 89 -1.54 12.07 -11.51
C VAL A 89 -1.79 10.78 -12.28
N SER A 90 -3.04 10.57 -12.71
CA SER A 90 -3.38 9.46 -13.60
C SER A 90 -3.01 9.83 -15.04
N LEU A 91 -2.15 9.05 -15.68
CA LEU A 91 -1.81 9.22 -17.10
C LEU A 91 -2.80 8.52 -18.04
N LEU A 92 -3.76 7.77 -17.49
CA LEU A 92 -4.82 7.10 -18.26
C LEU A 92 -6.02 8.01 -18.55
N VAL A 93 -6.09 9.14 -17.86
CA VAL A 93 -7.13 10.15 -18.06
C VAL A 93 -6.40 11.38 -18.58
N ALA A 94 -6.94 12.00 -19.64
CA ALA A 94 -6.43 13.29 -20.09
C ALA A 94 -6.41 14.29 -18.91
N SER A 95 -5.44 15.20 -18.89
CA SER A 95 -5.42 16.23 -17.86
C SER A 95 -6.77 16.96 -17.87
N ALA A 96 -7.32 17.28 -16.70
CA ALA A 96 -8.57 18.04 -16.62
C ALA A 96 -8.44 19.41 -17.33
N ASP A 97 -7.20 19.92 -17.43
CA ASP A 97 -6.86 21.15 -18.15
C ASP A 97 -7.03 21.05 -19.68
N ASP A 98 -7.06 19.84 -20.25
CA ASP A 98 -7.22 19.60 -21.70
C ASP A 98 -8.68 19.34 -22.12
N ILE A 99 -9.61 19.25 -21.17
CA ILE A 99 -11.03 19.02 -21.48
C ILE A 99 -11.70 20.35 -21.81
N GLN A 100 -11.60 20.78 -23.07
CA GLN A 100 -12.43 21.86 -23.59
C GLN A 100 -13.86 21.36 -23.81
N VAL A 101 -14.77 21.73 -22.91
CA VAL A 101 -16.21 21.54 -23.12
C VAL A 101 -16.67 22.63 -24.08
N GLN A 102 -16.95 22.27 -25.34
CA GLN A 102 -17.69 23.15 -26.25
C GLN A 102 -19.19 22.98 -25.97
N GLU A 103 -19.84 24.07 -25.57
CA GLU A 103 -21.30 24.13 -25.53
C GLU A 103 -21.84 24.02 -26.97
N PRO A 104 -22.84 23.16 -27.23
CA PRO A 104 -23.43 23.08 -28.56
C PRO A 104 -24.14 24.41 -28.88
N GLU A 105 -23.77 25.01 -30.01
CA GLU A 105 -24.47 26.19 -30.54
C GLU A 105 -25.96 25.86 -30.76
N GLN A 106 -26.82 26.70 -30.19
CA GLN A 106 -28.29 26.59 -30.27
C GLN A 106 -28.84 27.00 -31.62
#